data_AF-A0A382NXT5-F1
#
_entry.id   AF-A0A382NXT5-F1
#
_cell.length_a   1.000
_cell.length_b   1.000
_cell.length_c   1.000
_cell.angle_alpha   90.00
_cell.angle_beta   90.00
_cell.angle_gamma   90.00
#
_symmetry.space_group_name_H-M   'P 1'
#
loop_
_entity.id
_entity.type
_entity.pdbx_description
1 polymer ?
#
loop_
_entity_poly.entity_id
_entity_poly.type
_entity_poly.pdbx_seq_one_letter_code
_entity_poly.pdbx_strand_id
1 'polypeptide(L)' 'MINNVVCHDRKQMFAIVAYCLFTLLSSSPLSAQTGALSGHVIDAETSEPVPWATVVVEGFDHHRISDQLGYFFF' A
#
# COMPACT_ATOMS: atom_id res chain seq x y z
N MET A 1 -33.49 32.98 -29.41
CA MET A 1 -33.24 33.08 -27.95
C MET A 1 -34.20 32.11 -27.26
N ILE A 2 -33.71 30.96 -26.79
CA ILE A 2 -34.49 30.05 -25.94
C ILE A 2 -33.69 29.97 -24.64
N ASN A 3 -34.17 30.67 -23.62
CA ASN A 3 -33.56 30.65 -22.29
C ASN A 3 -33.99 29.37 -21.60
N ASN A 4 -33.08 28.39 -21.48
CA ASN A 4 -33.26 27.22 -20.62
C ASN A 4 -33.24 27.68 -19.17
N VAL A 5 -34.40 28.06 -18.65
CA VAL A 5 -34.60 28.25 -17.21
C VAL A 5 -34.70 26.86 -16.61
N VAL A 6 -33.58 26.37 -16.06
CA VAL A 6 -33.56 25.19 -15.20
C VAL A 6 -34.47 25.51 -14.01
N CYS A 7 -35.66 24.94 -14.00
CA CYS A 7 -36.59 25.06 -12.88
C CYS A 7 -35.92 24.44 -11.64
N HIS A 8 -35.63 25.25 -10.62
CA HIS A 8 -35.01 24.82 -9.38
C HIS A 8 -36.04 24.03 -8.54
N ASP A 9 -36.34 22.81 -8.97
CA ASP A 9 -37.18 21.87 -8.23
C ASP A 9 -36.42 21.39 -6.98
N ARG A 10 -37.06 21.45 -5.80
CA ARG A 10 -36.50 20.97 -4.53
C ARG A 10 -35.99 19.53 -4.63
N LYS A 11 -36.57 18.72 -5.52
CA LYS A 11 -36.14 17.35 -5.84
C LYS A 11 -34.76 17.28 -6.48
N GLN A 12 -34.39 18.25 -7.33
CA GLN A 12 -33.04 18.33 -7.93
C GLN A 12 -31.99 18.60 -6.85
N MET A 13 -32.33 19.47 -5.89
CA MET A 13 -31.45 19.76 -4.76
C MET A 13 -31.25 18.53 -3.86
N PHE A 14 -32.32 17.80 -3.54
CA PHE A 14 -32.22 16.54 -2.78
C PHE A 14 -31.43 15.46 -3.54
N ALA A 15 -31.59 15.38 -4.87
CA ALA A 15 -30.85 14.43 -5.70
C ALA A 15 -29.34 14.72 -5.71
N ILE A 16 -28.95 15.99 -5.82
CA ILE A 16 -27.53 16.42 -5.76
C ILE A 16 -26.95 16.15 -4.38
N VAL A 17 -27.68 16.48 -3.31
CA VAL A 17 -27.21 16.22 -1.94
C VAL A 17 -27.08 14.72 -1.67
N ALA A 18 -28.04 13.90 -2.11
CA ALA A 18 -27.98 12.45 -1.98
C ALA A 18 -26.83 11.84 -2.81
N TYR A 19 -26.59 12.34 -4.01
CA TYR A 19 -25.48 11.90 -4.86
C TYR A 19 -24.13 12.29 -4.26
N CYS A 20 -23.97 13.53 -3.79
CA CYS A 20 -22.77 13.99 -3.08
C CYS A 20 -22.54 13.13 -1.83
N LEU A 21 -23.57 12.91 -1.01
CA LEU A 21 -23.49 12.05 0.16
C LEU A 21 -23.07 10.62 -0.22
N PHE A 22 -23.67 10.04 -1.25
CA PHE A 22 -23.33 8.70 -1.74
C PHE A 22 -21.87 8.60 -2.23
N THR A 23 -21.38 9.62 -2.96
CA THR A 23 -19.96 9.66 -3.39
C THR A 23 -19.00 9.81 -2.22
N LEU A 24 -19.35 10.59 -1.19
CA LEU A 24 -18.55 10.75 0.03
C LEU A 24 -18.47 9.45 0.84
N LEU A 25 -19.53 8.65 0.85
CA LEU A 25 -19.57 7.36 1.55
C LEU A 25 -18.85 6.21 0.82
N SER A 26 -18.49 6.39 -0.45
CA SER A 26 -17.95 5.31 -1.29
C SER A 26 -16.41 5.22 -1.32
N SER A 27 -15.69 6.14 -0.68
CA SER A 27 -14.22 6.08 -0.66
C SER A 27 -13.73 4.97 0.29
N SER A 28 -13.35 3.82 -0.26
CA SER A 28 -12.60 2.82 0.50
C SER A 28 -11.15 3.27 0.61
N PRO A 29 -10.55 3.34 1.81
CA PRO A 29 -9.11 3.56 1.89
C PRO A 29 -8.41 2.35 1.28
N LEU A 30 -7.62 2.58 0.22
CA LEU A 30 -6.68 1.57 -0.28
C LEU A 30 -5.53 1.47 0.71
N SER A 31 -5.66 0.57 1.68
CA SER A 31 -4.59 0.28 2.64
C SER A 31 -3.62 -0.70 2.01
N ALA A 32 -2.37 -0.29 1.80
CA ALA A 32 -1.31 -1.23 1.46
C ALA A 32 -1.12 -2.21 2.63
N GLN A 33 -1.04 -3.50 2.35
CA GLN A 33 -0.70 -4.49 3.37
C GLN A 33 0.81 -4.48 3.57
N THR A 34 1.25 -4.17 4.79
CA THR A 34 2.64 -4.28 5.20
C THR A 34 2.90 -5.64 5.82
N GLY A 35 4.09 -6.18 5.60
CA GLY A 35 4.58 -7.41 6.24
C GLY A 35 6.03 -7.29 6.63
N ALA A 36 6.57 -8.36 7.23
CA ALA A 36 7.98 -8.47 7.57
C ALA A 36 8.62 -9.59 6.75
N LEU A 37 9.89 -9.41 6.36
CA LEU A 37 10.71 -10.45 5.73
C LEU A 37 11.90 -10.72 6.63
N SER A 38 12.05 -11.98 7.07
CA SER A 38 13.18 -12.39 7.88
C SER A 38 13.65 -13.79 7.53
N GLY A 39 14.90 -14.09 7.86
CA GLY A 39 15.51 -15.37 7.52
C GLY A 39 16.99 -15.43 7.86
N HIS A 40 17.65 -16.48 7.39
CA HIS A 40 19.08 -16.70 7.54
C HIS A 40 19.75 -16.87 6.18
N VAL A 41 20.95 -16.30 6.03
CA VAL A 41 21.82 -16.54 4.88
C VAL A 41 22.75 -17.69 5.24
N ILE A 42 22.64 -18.81 4.51
CA ILE A 42 23.39 -20.05 4.77
C ILE A 42 24.24 -20.38 3.55
N ASP A 43 25.50 -20.75 3.78
CA ASP A 43 26.39 -21.26 2.75
C ASP A 43 25.94 -22.66 2.31
N ALA A 44 25.84 -22.88 1.00
CA ALA A 44 25.28 -24.12 0.46
C ALA A 44 26.24 -25.32 0.54
N GLU A 45 27.56 -25.09 0.60
CA GLU A 45 28.56 -26.16 0.65
C GLU A 45 28.85 -26.57 2.09
N THR A 46 28.99 -25.59 2.99
CA THR A 46 29.36 -25.83 4.40
C THR A 46 28.15 -25.97 5.32
N SER A 47 26.97 -25.51 4.89
CA SER A 47 25.78 -25.36 5.75
C SER A 47 26.00 -24.40 6.93
N GLU A 48 27.04 -23.58 6.92
CA GLU A 48 27.32 -22.58 7.95
C GLU A 48 26.61 -21.26 7.64
N PRO A 49 26.22 -20.48 8.66
CA PRO A 49 25.65 -19.16 8.44
C PRO A 49 26.69 -18.20 7.86
N VAL A 50 26.25 -17.34 6.93
CA VAL A 50 27.09 -16.33 6.30
C VAL A 50 26.91 -14.99 7.03
N PRO A 51 27.89 -14.55 7.84
CA PRO A 51 27.80 -13.30 8.54
C PRO A 51 28.03 -12.11 7.61
N TRP A 52 27.40 -10.98 7.93
CA TRP A 52 27.61 -9.70 7.23
C TRP A 52 27.27 -9.72 5.74
N ALA A 53 26.40 -10.63 5.31
CA ALA A 53 25.92 -10.72 3.94
C ALA A 53 24.92 -9.58 3.65
N THR A 54 25.03 -8.96 2.47
CA THR A 54 24.06 -7.94 2.04
C THR A 54 22.87 -8.60 1.37
N VAL A 55 21.68 -8.41 1.93
CA VAL A 55 20.39 -8.86 1.41
C VAL A 55 19.68 -7.69 0.75
N VAL A 56 19.32 -7.84 -0.52
CA VAL A 56 18.60 -6.85 -1.32
C VAL A 56 17.30 -7.47 -1.81
N VAL A 57 16.20 -6.76 -1.62
CA VAL A 57 14.88 -7.16 -2.13
C VAL A 57 14.56 -6.28 -3.33
N GLU A 58 14.26 -6.90 -4.47
CA GLU A 58 13.89 -6.16 -5.68
C GLU A 58 12.61 -5.35 -5.43
N GLY A 59 12.63 -4.08 -5.81
CA GLY A 59 11.53 -3.14 -5.54
C GLY A 59 11.54 -2.49 -4.15
N PHE A 60 12.57 -2.75 -3.33
CA PHE A 60 12.80 -2.05 -2.05
C PHE A 60 14.06 -1.20 -2.14
N ASP A 61 13.98 0.04 -1.63
CA ASP A 61 15.11 0.98 -1.62
C ASP A 61 16.15 0.69 -0.53
N HIS A 62 15.81 -0.19 0.42
CA HIS A 62 16.67 -0.52 1.56
C HIS A 62 17.24 -1.92 1.44
N HIS A 63 18.54 -2.04 1.72
CA HIS A 63 19.20 -3.32 1.96
C HIS A 63 19.32 -3.61 3.46
N ARG A 64 19.59 -4.87 3.79
CA ARG A 64 19.92 -5.32 5.15
C ARG A 64 21.23 -6.09 5.13
N ILE A 65 21.96 -6.02 6.23
CA ILE A 65 23.18 -6.78 6.44
C ILE A 65 22.85 -7.85 7.49
N SER A 66 23.20 -9.11 7.22
CA SER A 66 22.99 -10.19 8.19
C SER A 66 23.93 -10.07 9.39
N ASP A 67 23.50 -10.58 10.55
CA ASP A 67 24.32 -10.59 11.76
C ASP A 67 25.37 -11.73 11.78
N GLN A 68 26.04 -11.95 12.92
CA GLN A 68 27.05 -13.00 13.08
C GLN A 68 26.50 -14.42 12.86
N LEU A 69 25.19 -14.63 13.02
CA LEU A 69 24.51 -15.90 12.78
C LEU A 69 23.82 -15.94 11.41
N GLY A 70 24.08 -14.97 10.54
CA GLY A 70 23.48 -14.90 9.21
C GLY A 70 22.02 -14.46 9.22
N TYR A 71 21.46 -14.02 10.36
CA TYR A 71 20.06 -13.60 10.47
C TYR A 71 19.85 -12.20 9.90
N PHE A 72 18.71 -11.98 9.23
CA PHE A 72 18.27 -10.65 8.77
C PHE A 72 16.76 -10.43 9.02
N PHE A 73 16.36 -9.16 9.12
CA PHE A 73 14.97 -8.73 9.28
C PHE A 73 14.74 -7.39 8.57
N PHE A 74 13.67 -7.31 7.78
CA PHE A 74 13.19 -6.10 7.11
C PHE A 74 11.98 -5.52 7.82
#